data_AF-A0A2E7CWE2-F1
#
_entry.id   AF-A0A2E7CWE2-F1
#
_cell.length_a   1.000
_cell.length_b   1.000
_cell.length_c   1.000
_cell.angle_alpha   90.00
_cell.angle_beta   90.00
_cell.angle_gamma   90.00
#
_symmetry.space_group_name_H-M   'P 1'
#
loop_
_entity.id
_entity.type
_entity.pdbx_description
1 polymer ?
#
loop_
_entity_poly.entity_id
_entity_poly.type
_entity_poly.pdbx_seq_one_letter_code
_entity_poly.pdbx_strand_id
1 'polypeptide(L)'
;MSKTIEIWQRWFQSLRELPRRVHHNEEGTISIASVFAVLMFTMLMVMNINFATHVDDKLKMQNAADAAAYSGGVVLARGMNGIAFSNHLLADVFAMTAFLREADQRNAEQITPQIFDAWEEAGNTLVASPFLKFRGLGQAIIRKVPQERELVESWAEMSFASAEISLDVFEHILEAKLIPNFQREALRTVPEIAQDVVDEVARQHGLGRRQGFNGSPTRLDRPRNEQAGVMWQTRVVPLGTEAEYYPLLRTLPVVDPDPEESDYLNVPYGDEYFETAVAQRRQMARHYLNLWNFDRLSFFRVQGKMSTYFHLWRIATCGQLEQLLNVEYPRTNLPMIIRRMEDGRDLEAELRRIERQLEMTRRNYSHHPVLMDQLRQEVQLNDHLENNFHFVVAVYRKHQREFGPGMFQNPLRENQDALAFSQVSLFIPQARMRQHFRGQGSGGSGGGSIPLGGTFGYASNLDLPAQAPPAPAQPFGPNDVDQANREFWGLENWPTHWDLLNQNWMVQLVPASAQSVRTILRTPPDGEGEFNLPEFYYTSEQEFEVLNNH
;
A
#
# COMPACT_ATOMS: atom_id res chain seq x y z
N MET A 1 25.57 20.82 30.22
CA MET A 1 25.24 20.57 31.63
C MET A 1 26.42 20.70 32.61
N SER A 2 27.70 20.62 32.18
CA SER A 2 28.85 20.91 33.06
C SER A 2 28.74 22.28 33.72
N LYS A 3 28.35 23.32 32.99
CA LYS A 3 28.09 24.64 33.59
C LYS A 3 26.88 24.67 34.52
N THR A 4 25.78 23.97 34.23
CA THR A 4 24.61 23.97 35.13
C THR A 4 24.82 23.12 36.38
N ILE A 5 25.55 22.00 36.31
CA ILE A 5 25.94 21.20 37.48
C ILE A 5 27.03 21.91 38.28
N GLU A 6 27.98 22.59 37.63
CA GLU A 6 28.97 23.44 38.31
C GLU A 6 28.29 24.67 38.94
N ILE A 7 27.26 25.25 38.31
CA ILE A 7 26.40 26.27 38.92
C ILE A 7 25.63 25.68 40.11
N TRP A 8 25.05 24.49 40.00
CA TRP A 8 24.34 23.83 41.10
C TRP A 8 25.26 23.42 42.26
N GLN A 9 26.47 22.91 41.97
CA GLN A 9 27.47 22.59 43.00
C GLN A 9 28.03 23.85 43.64
N ARG A 10 28.29 24.92 42.87
CA ARG A 10 28.66 26.24 43.42
C ARG A 10 27.51 26.83 44.23
N TRP A 11 26.26 26.64 43.81
CA TRP A 11 25.07 27.12 44.52
C TRP A 11 24.85 26.34 45.83
N PHE A 12 25.00 25.01 45.83
CA PHE A 12 24.98 24.17 47.04
C PHE A 12 26.16 24.42 47.98
N GLN A 13 27.36 24.67 47.44
CA GLN A 13 28.52 25.07 48.24
C GLN A 13 28.32 26.46 48.86
N SER A 14 27.78 27.42 48.11
CA SER A 14 27.42 28.76 48.62
C SER A 14 26.32 28.69 49.69
N LEU A 15 25.32 27.80 49.52
CA LEU A 15 24.30 27.52 50.54
C LEU A 15 24.86 26.83 51.79
N ARG A 16 25.92 26.00 51.65
CA ARG A 16 26.62 25.41 52.79
C ARG A 16 27.50 26.40 53.55
N GLU A 17 27.98 27.46 52.90
CA GLU A 17 28.76 28.52 53.54
C GLU A 17 27.91 29.63 54.18
N LEU A 18 26.67 29.80 53.72
CA LEU A 18 25.69 30.74 54.27
C LEU A 18 25.45 30.61 55.79
N PRO A 19 25.28 29.42 56.41
CA PRO A 19 25.06 29.31 57.86
C PRO A 19 26.26 29.74 58.70
N ARG A 20 27.49 29.75 58.15
CA ARG A 20 28.69 30.18 58.88
C ARG A 20 28.85 31.70 58.98
N ARG A 21 28.13 32.49 58.17
CA ARG A 21 28.19 33.96 58.18
C ARG A 21 27.04 34.64 58.93
N VAL A 22 26.09 33.89 59.46
CA VAL A 22 24.84 34.44 60.04
C VAL A 22 24.89 34.62 61.57
N HIS A 23 25.98 34.24 62.24
CA HIS A 23 26.05 34.24 63.73
C HIS A 23 26.66 35.48 64.39
N HIS A 24 26.42 36.71 63.89
CA HIS A 24 26.94 37.89 64.61
C HIS A 24 26.03 39.11 64.79
N ASN A 25 24.74 39.06 64.44
CA ASN A 25 23.82 40.15 64.80
C ASN A 25 22.51 39.61 65.40
N GLU A 26 22.23 40.05 66.63
CA GLU A 26 21.10 39.67 67.48
C GLU A 26 19.82 40.46 67.14
N GLU A 27 19.20 40.21 65.97
CA GLU A 27 17.78 40.53 65.72
C GLU A 27 17.04 39.24 65.32
N GLY A 28 16.74 38.43 66.33
CA GLY A 28 16.37 37.02 66.26
C GLY A 28 14.94 36.66 65.85
N THR A 29 14.36 37.31 64.83
CA THR A 29 13.01 36.95 64.34
C THR A 29 12.90 36.75 62.83
N ILE A 30 13.96 36.98 62.05
CA ILE A 30 13.97 36.75 60.58
C ILE A 30 14.40 35.30 60.20
N SER A 31 14.78 34.47 61.17
CA SER A 31 15.55 33.22 60.93
C SER A 31 14.75 31.94 60.64
N ILE A 32 13.45 31.86 60.94
CA ILE A 32 12.68 30.61 60.76
C ILE A 32 11.83 30.66 59.49
N ALA A 33 11.12 31.77 59.26
CA ALA A 33 10.25 31.93 58.10
C ALA A 33 11.02 31.85 56.76
N SER A 34 12.25 32.37 56.71
CA SER A 34 13.11 32.33 55.52
C SER A 34 13.56 30.91 55.17
N VAL A 35 13.89 30.09 56.16
CA VAL A 35 14.25 28.67 55.96
C VAL A 35 13.05 27.87 55.45
N PHE A 36 11.87 28.08 56.04
CA PHE A 36 10.64 27.45 55.56
C PHE A 36 10.30 27.87 54.13
N ALA A 37 10.45 29.15 53.80
CA ALA A 37 10.22 29.65 52.44
C ALA A 37 11.18 28.99 51.43
N VAL A 38 12.48 28.94 51.74
CA VAL A 38 13.47 28.29 50.85
C VAL A 38 13.18 26.80 50.70
N LEU A 39 12.83 26.09 51.78
CA LEU A 39 12.42 24.68 51.72
C LEU A 39 11.18 24.49 50.82
N MET A 40 10.15 25.33 51.00
CA MET A 40 8.93 25.29 50.19
C MET A 40 9.25 25.54 48.70
N PHE A 41 10.07 26.54 48.39
CA PHE A 41 10.49 26.80 47.00
C PHE A 41 11.31 25.65 46.42
N THR A 42 12.20 25.03 47.19
CA THR A 42 12.96 23.87 46.72
C THR A 42 12.06 22.66 46.46
N MET A 43 11.06 22.42 47.30
CA MET A 43 10.07 21.36 47.12
C MET A 43 9.20 21.61 45.87
N LEU A 44 8.72 22.85 45.69
CA LEU A 44 7.98 23.24 44.48
C LEU A 44 8.84 23.14 43.21
N MET A 45 10.13 23.45 43.30
CA MET A 45 11.06 23.32 42.18
C MET A 45 11.28 21.86 41.81
N VAL A 46 11.51 20.98 42.79
CA VAL A 46 11.63 19.52 42.57
C VAL A 46 10.34 18.97 41.96
N MET A 47 9.18 19.42 42.45
CA MET A 47 7.87 19.05 41.90
C MET A 47 7.74 19.45 40.42
N ASN A 48 8.06 20.70 40.08
CA ASN A 48 7.98 21.18 38.70
C ASN A 48 8.94 20.43 37.77
N ILE A 49 10.13 20.05 38.27
CA ILE A 49 11.09 19.23 37.51
C ILE A 49 10.52 17.83 37.29
N ASN A 50 10.00 17.17 38.32
CA ASN A 50 9.40 15.84 38.20
C ASN A 50 8.22 15.86 37.22
N PHE A 51 7.31 16.83 37.36
CA PHE A 51 6.20 17.01 36.42
C PHE A 51 6.69 17.21 34.98
N ALA A 52 7.65 18.12 34.77
CA ALA A 52 8.22 18.34 33.44
C ALA A 52 8.88 17.08 32.87
N THR A 53 9.58 16.29 33.69
CA THR A 53 10.19 15.02 33.24
C THR A 53 9.14 13.97 32.90
N HIS A 54 8.03 13.87 33.66
CA HIS A 54 6.94 12.94 33.35
C HIS A 54 6.20 13.34 32.08
N VAL A 55 5.94 14.63 31.87
CA VAL A 55 5.30 15.15 30.65
C VAL A 55 6.22 14.93 29.43
N ASP A 56 7.51 15.27 29.53
CA ASP A 56 8.49 15.02 28.45
C ASP A 56 8.57 13.53 28.10
N ASP A 57 8.59 12.68 29.12
CA ASP A 57 8.61 11.23 28.93
C ASP A 57 7.32 10.70 28.27
N LYS A 58 6.15 11.16 28.71
CA LYS A 58 4.87 10.76 28.12
C LYS A 58 4.79 11.19 26.65
N LEU A 59 5.15 12.44 26.35
CA LEU A 59 5.17 12.95 24.97
C LEU A 59 6.13 12.15 24.08
N LYS A 60 7.30 11.79 24.60
CA LYS A 60 8.27 10.98 23.85
C LYS A 60 7.79 9.56 23.61
N MET A 61 7.15 8.93 24.58
CA MET A 61 6.55 7.60 24.41
C MET A 61 5.39 7.63 23.41
N GLN A 62 4.55 8.67 23.44
CA GLN A 62 3.48 8.81 22.45
C GLN A 62 4.05 9.01 21.05
N ASN A 63 5.04 9.89 20.89
CA ASN A 63 5.73 10.06 19.61
C ASN A 63 6.39 8.76 19.12
N ALA A 64 6.90 7.93 20.04
CA ALA A 64 7.45 6.62 19.71
C ALA A 64 6.36 5.67 19.22
N ALA A 65 5.21 5.62 19.91
CA ALA A 65 4.08 4.79 19.53
C ALA A 65 3.49 5.20 18.17
N ASP A 66 3.28 6.49 17.92
CA ASP A 66 2.77 6.99 16.64
C ASP A 66 3.75 6.71 15.49
N ALA A 67 5.05 6.96 15.70
CA ALA A 67 6.07 6.70 14.69
C ALA A 67 6.22 5.20 14.40
N ALA A 68 6.18 4.36 15.43
CA ALA A 68 6.23 2.91 15.29
C ALA A 68 4.98 2.38 14.58
N ALA A 69 3.79 2.80 15.00
CA ALA A 69 2.52 2.42 14.39
C ALA A 69 2.47 2.79 12.90
N TYR A 70 2.81 4.04 12.58
CA TYR A 70 2.84 4.48 11.19
C TYR A 70 3.85 3.66 10.37
N SER A 71 5.06 3.43 10.90
CA SER A 71 6.12 2.70 10.18
C SER A 71 5.75 1.24 9.95
N GLY A 72 5.24 0.53 10.96
CA GLY A 72 4.76 -0.84 10.83
C GLY A 72 3.58 -0.93 9.86
N GLY A 73 2.61 -0.02 9.96
CA GLY A 73 1.50 0.04 9.02
C GLY A 73 1.91 0.36 7.58
N VAL A 74 2.97 1.15 7.35
CA VAL A 74 3.55 1.34 6.00
C VAL A 74 4.10 0.02 5.45
N VAL A 75 4.76 -0.80 6.27
CA VAL A 75 5.27 -2.12 5.87
C VAL A 75 4.10 -3.02 5.45
N LEU A 76 3.04 -3.09 6.24
CA LEU A 76 1.84 -3.87 5.91
C LEU A 76 1.17 -3.40 4.60
N ALA A 77 0.99 -2.07 4.45
CA ALA A 77 0.42 -1.49 3.23
C ALA A 77 1.27 -1.80 2.00
N ARG A 78 2.61 -1.77 2.12
CA ARG A 78 3.53 -2.19 1.04
C ARG A 78 3.43 -3.69 0.75
N GLY A 79 3.24 -4.53 1.76
CA GLY A 79 2.98 -5.95 1.57
C GLY A 79 1.72 -6.20 0.73
N MET A 80 0.61 -5.53 1.07
CA MET A 80 -0.63 -5.58 0.28
C MET A 80 -0.42 -5.10 -1.16
N ASN A 81 0.32 -4.01 -1.36
CA ASN A 81 0.66 -3.52 -2.70
C ASN A 81 1.56 -4.49 -3.47
N GLY A 82 2.50 -5.18 -2.81
CA GLY A 82 3.36 -6.21 -3.41
C GLY A 82 2.58 -7.44 -3.85
N ILE A 83 1.59 -7.87 -3.06
CA ILE A 83 0.67 -8.96 -3.44
C ILE A 83 -0.21 -8.53 -4.61
N ALA A 84 -0.73 -7.30 -4.58
CA ALA A 84 -1.53 -6.81 -5.69
C ALA A 84 -0.73 -6.66 -6.99
N PHE A 85 0.51 -6.17 -6.90
CA PHE A 85 1.43 -6.11 -8.02
C PHE A 85 1.71 -7.50 -8.59
N SER A 86 1.97 -8.49 -7.74
CA SER A 86 2.24 -9.86 -8.20
C SER A 86 1.01 -10.54 -8.80
N ASN A 87 -0.21 -10.21 -8.36
CA ASN A 87 -1.45 -10.63 -9.05
C ASN A 87 -1.52 -10.10 -10.49
N HIS A 88 -1.11 -8.84 -10.71
CA HIS A 88 -0.99 -8.25 -12.05
C HIS A 88 0.10 -8.94 -12.88
N LEU A 89 1.29 -9.11 -12.29
CA LEU A 89 2.41 -9.79 -12.94
C LEU A 89 2.04 -11.22 -13.37
N LEU A 90 1.34 -11.96 -12.52
CA LEU A 90 0.86 -13.31 -12.82
C LEU A 90 0.00 -13.34 -14.08
N ALA A 91 -0.99 -12.43 -14.16
CA ALA A 91 -1.87 -12.31 -15.31
C ALA A 91 -1.14 -11.86 -16.59
N ASP A 92 -0.15 -10.98 -16.45
CA ASP A 92 0.70 -10.54 -17.56
C ASP A 92 1.61 -11.66 -18.06
N VAL A 93 2.15 -12.50 -17.18
CA VAL A 93 2.92 -13.70 -17.56
C VAL A 93 2.05 -14.66 -18.38
N PHE A 94 0.79 -14.91 -18.00
CA PHE A 94 -0.13 -15.68 -18.83
C PHE A 94 -0.34 -15.06 -20.22
N ALA A 95 -0.56 -13.75 -20.27
CA ALA A 95 -0.76 -13.02 -21.52
C ALA A 95 0.49 -13.08 -22.42
N MET A 96 1.67 -12.87 -21.85
CA MET A 96 2.96 -12.92 -22.54
C MET A 96 3.27 -14.32 -23.05
N THR A 97 3.04 -15.35 -22.23
CA THR A 97 3.23 -16.75 -22.65
C THR A 97 2.34 -17.07 -23.85
N ALA A 98 1.05 -16.69 -23.81
CA ALA A 98 0.15 -16.88 -24.94
C ALA A 98 0.60 -16.12 -26.20
N PHE A 99 1.10 -14.89 -26.03
CA PHE A 99 1.63 -14.07 -27.12
C PHE A 99 2.88 -14.71 -27.77
N LEU A 100 3.82 -15.17 -26.95
CA LEU A 100 5.07 -15.79 -27.42
C LEU A 100 4.86 -17.19 -28.00
N ARG A 101 3.89 -17.98 -27.50
CA ARG A 101 3.51 -19.25 -28.13
C ARG A 101 2.97 -19.06 -29.54
N GLU A 102 2.18 -18.02 -29.77
CA GLU A 102 1.74 -17.71 -31.13
C GLU A 102 2.90 -17.29 -32.02
N ALA A 103 3.85 -16.52 -31.48
CA ALA A 103 5.06 -16.14 -32.20
C ALA A 103 5.93 -17.35 -32.59
N ASP A 104 6.03 -18.35 -31.71
CA ASP A 104 6.72 -19.61 -31.96
C ASP A 104 6.00 -20.46 -33.02
N GLN A 105 4.69 -20.65 -32.87
CA GLN A 105 3.89 -21.55 -33.73
C GLN A 105 3.51 -20.95 -35.09
N ARG A 106 3.54 -19.61 -35.23
CA ARG A 106 3.28 -18.88 -36.48
C ARG A 106 1.92 -19.19 -37.13
N ASN A 107 0.88 -19.46 -36.34
CA ASN A 107 -0.44 -19.84 -36.87
C ASN A 107 -1.04 -18.73 -37.75
N ALA A 108 -0.93 -17.48 -37.34
CA ALA A 108 -1.41 -16.32 -38.09
C ALA A 108 -0.64 -16.12 -39.41
N GLU A 109 0.67 -16.38 -39.41
CA GLU A 109 1.50 -16.29 -40.61
C GLU A 109 1.04 -17.31 -41.66
N GLN A 110 0.78 -18.57 -41.28
CA GLN A 110 0.41 -19.65 -42.18
C GLN A 110 -0.86 -19.39 -43.01
N ILE A 111 -1.81 -18.61 -42.48
CA ILE A 111 -3.07 -18.28 -43.16
C ILE A 111 -2.91 -17.09 -44.12
N THR A 112 -1.96 -16.20 -43.83
CA THR A 112 -1.82 -14.91 -44.52
C THR A 112 -1.52 -15.02 -46.03
N PRO A 113 -0.73 -15.99 -46.53
CA PRO A 113 -0.50 -16.16 -47.97
C PRO A 113 -1.78 -16.26 -48.80
N GLN A 114 -2.77 -17.04 -48.34
CA GLN A 114 -4.05 -17.22 -49.06
C GLN A 114 -4.82 -15.90 -49.18
N ILE A 115 -4.70 -15.02 -48.17
CA ILE A 115 -5.33 -13.70 -48.16
C ILE A 115 -4.64 -12.77 -49.17
N PHE A 116 -3.30 -12.82 -49.24
CA PHE A 116 -2.57 -12.05 -50.24
C PHE A 116 -2.83 -12.52 -51.67
N ASP A 117 -2.94 -13.82 -51.89
CA ASP A 117 -3.25 -14.38 -53.20
C ASP A 117 -4.65 -13.94 -53.67
N ALA A 118 -5.64 -13.90 -52.76
CA ALA A 118 -6.96 -13.36 -53.04
C ALA A 118 -6.95 -11.86 -53.37
N TRP A 119 -6.12 -11.07 -52.67
CA TRP A 119 -5.94 -9.64 -53.00
C TRP A 119 -5.24 -9.44 -54.34
N GLU A 120 -4.27 -10.27 -54.69
CA GLU A 120 -3.58 -10.22 -55.97
C GLU A 120 -4.54 -10.53 -57.13
N GLU A 121 -5.37 -11.58 -56.98
CA GLU A 121 -6.44 -11.90 -57.93
C GLU A 121 -7.39 -10.71 -58.10
N ALA A 122 -7.92 -10.18 -56.99
CA ALA A 122 -8.81 -9.02 -57.01
C ALA A 122 -8.14 -7.79 -57.65
N GLY A 123 -6.86 -7.55 -57.37
CA GLY A 123 -6.04 -6.50 -57.98
C GLY A 123 -5.98 -6.65 -59.50
N ASN A 124 -5.68 -7.85 -59.99
CA ASN A 124 -5.62 -8.18 -61.41
C ASN A 124 -6.97 -7.97 -62.11
N THR A 125 -8.07 -8.41 -61.49
CA THR A 125 -9.43 -8.16 -62.01
C THR A 125 -9.73 -6.67 -62.09
N LEU A 126 -9.36 -5.90 -61.06
CA LEU A 126 -9.59 -4.44 -61.02
C LEU A 126 -8.76 -3.68 -62.06
N VAL A 127 -7.53 -4.13 -62.36
CA VAL A 127 -6.70 -3.55 -63.43
C VAL A 127 -7.35 -3.71 -64.81
N ALA A 128 -7.95 -4.87 -65.07
CA ALA A 128 -8.64 -5.17 -66.32
C ALA A 128 -9.96 -4.38 -66.49
N SER A 129 -10.45 -3.73 -65.44
CA SER A 129 -11.68 -2.95 -65.46
C SER A 129 -11.67 -1.81 -66.50
N PRO A 130 -12.80 -1.55 -67.17
CA PRO A 130 -12.93 -0.40 -68.08
C PRO A 130 -12.96 0.94 -67.33
N PHE A 131 -13.26 0.94 -66.03
CA PHE A 131 -13.36 2.16 -65.23
C PHE A 131 -11.98 2.60 -64.69
N LEU A 132 -11.55 3.81 -65.05
CA LEU A 132 -10.24 4.35 -64.69
C LEU A 132 -9.95 4.30 -63.17
N LYS A 133 -10.96 4.58 -62.33
CA LYS A 133 -10.83 4.54 -60.86
C LYS A 133 -10.46 3.15 -60.33
N PHE A 134 -10.97 2.08 -60.95
CA PHE A 134 -10.70 0.70 -60.53
C PHE A 134 -9.34 0.23 -61.02
N ARG A 135 -8.90 0.68 -62.20
CA ARG A 135 -7.56 0.40 -62.69
C ARG A 135 -6.47 0.96 -61.77
N GLY A 136 -6.63 2.21 -61.32
CA GLY A 136 -5.71 2.85 -60.37
C GLY A 136 -5.65 2.10 -59.03
N LEU A 137 -6.81 1.70 -58.51
CA LEU A 137 -6.89 0.90 -57.28
C LEU A 137 -6.24 -0.49 -57.45
N GLY A 138 -6.52 -1.19 -58.55
CA GLY A 138 -5.93 -2.50 -58.84
C GLY A 138 -4.41 -2.45 -58.91
N GLN A 139 -3.84 -1.43 -59.57
CA GLN A 139 -2.39 -1.22 -59.58
C GLN A 139 -1.82 -0.92 -58.19
N ALA A 140 -2.54 -0.15 -57.37
CA ALA A 140 -2.13 0.13 -55.99
C ALA A 140 -2.13 -1.15 -55.13
N ILE A 141 -3.14 -2.01 -55.27
CA ILE A 141 -3.24 -3.31 -54.61
C ILE A 141 -2.04 -4.19 -55.00
N ILE A 142 -1.80 -4.39 -56.30
CA ILE A 142 -0.69 -5.23 -56.80
C ILE A 142 0.67 -4.73 -56.29
N ARG A 143 0.87 -3.41 -56.18
CA ARG A 143 2.11 -2.84 -55.63
C ARG A 143 2.24 -3.01 -54.12
N LYS A 144 1.11 -3.00 -53.38
CA LYS A 144 1.09 -3.05 -51.93
C LYS A 144 1.18 -4.47 -51.36
N VAL A 145 0.61 -5.45 -52.05
CA VAL A 145 0.59 -6.86 -51.60
C VAL A 145 2.00 -7.39 -51.28
N PRO A 146 3.03 -7.25 -52.14
CA PRO A 146 4.38 -7.73 -51.82
C PRO A 146 4.99 -7.03 -50.60
N GLN A 147 4.72 -5.73 -50.41
CA GLN A 147 5.23 -4.96 -49.27
C GLN A 147 4.60 -5.42 -47.95
N GLU A 148 3.29 -5.68 -47.93
CA GLU A 148 2.63 -6.23 -46.75
C GLU A 148 3.03 -7.69 -46.49
N ARG A 149 3.34 -8.47 -47.54
CA ARG A 149 3.86 -9.83 -47.41
C ARG A 149 5.23 -9.84 -46.72
N GLU A 150 6.18 -9.06 -47.23
CA GLU A 150 7.50 -8.89 -46.62
C GLU A 150 7.41 -8.37 -45.17
N LEU A 151 6.48 -7.44 -44.90
CA LEU A 151 6.22 -6.93 -43.55
C LEU A 151 5.76 -8.04 -42.59
N VAL A 152 4.82 -8.89 -43.01
CA VAL A 152 4.33 -10.02 -42.19
C VAL A 152 5.44 -11.02 -41.92
N GLU A 153 6.19 -11.41 -42.95
CA GLU A 153 7.33 -12.33 -42.84
C GLU A 153 8.39 -11.79 -41.88
N SER A 154 8.81 -10.53 -42.07
CA SER A 154 9.81 -9.87 -41.22
C SER A 154 9.36 -9.78 -39.75
N TRP A 155 8.08 -9.45 -39.52
CA TRP A 155 7.52 -9.40 -38.17
C TRP A 155 7.45 -10.79 -37.53
N ALA A 156 7.03 -11.80 -38.28
CA ALA A 156 6.91 -13.17 -37.80
C ALA A 156 8.29 -13.75 -37.43
N GLU A 157 9.31 -13.52 -38.27
CA GLU A 157 10.69 -13.91 -37.97
C GLU A 157 11.22 -13.24 -36.70
N MET A 158 11.03 -11.93 -36.54
CA MET A 158 11.45 -11.20 -35.34
C MET A 158 10.71 -11.69 -34.08
N SER A 159 9.41 -11.96 -34.21
CA SER A 159 8.60 -12.44 -33.09
C SER A 159 9.01 -13.86 -32.69
N PHE A 160 9.24 -14.74 -33.67
CA PHE A 160 9.75 -16.09 -33.45
C PHE A 160 11.10 -16.07 -32.72
N ALA A 161 12.06 -15.27 -33.19
CA ALA A 161 13.36 -15.13 -32.51
C ALA A 161 13.21 -14.61 -31.07
N SER A 162 12.22 -13.76 -30.80
CA SER A 162 11.92 -13.27 -29.45
C SER A 162 11.35 -14.38 -28.55
N ALA A 163 10.50 -15.24 -29.11
CA ALA A 163 9.93 -16.39 -28.43
C ALA A 163 11.01 -17.43 -28.09
N GLU A 164 11.90 -17.76 -29.03
CA GLU A 164 13.02 -18.69 -28.82
C GLU A 164 13.90 -18.31 -27.61
N ILE A 165 14.04 -17.01 -27.33
CA ILE A 165 14.85 -16.51 -26.21
C ILE A 165 14.09 -16.52 -24.88
N SER A 166 12.78 -16.22 -24.91
CA SER A 166 12.05 -15.81 -23.70
C SER A 166 10.93 -16.77 -23.28
N LEU A 167 10.39 -17.58 -24.20
CA LEU A 167 9.21 -18.41 -23.95
C LEU A 167 9.45 -19.39 -22.79
N ASP A 168 10.57 -20.12 -22.83
CA ASP A 168 10.95 -21.10 -21.79
C ASP A 168 10.96 -20.49 -20.38
N VAL A 169 11.37 -19.23 -20.24
CA VAL A 169 11.41 -18.54 -18.94
C VAL A 169 10.00 -18.34 -18.40
N PHE A 170 9.06 -17.88 -19.24
CA PHE A 170 7.68 -17.66 -18.81
C PHE A 170 6.95 -18.97 -18.55
N GLU A 171 7.20 -20.01 -19.36
CA GLU A 171 6.66 -21.35 -19.12
C GLU A 171 7.18 -21.92 -17.80
N HIS A 172 8.47 -21.78 -17.52
CA HIS A 172 9.05 -22.20 -16.25
C HIS A 172 8.46 -21.44 -15.05
N ILE A 173 8.22 -20.13 -15.17
CA ILE A 173 7.57 -19.34 -14.11
C ILE A 173 6.19 -19.92 -13.76
N LEU A 174 5.39 -20.30 -14.78
CA LEU A 174 4.07 -20.89 -14.59
C LEU A 174 4.15 -22.33 -14.07
N GLU A 175 5.01 -23.16 -14.65
CA GLU A 175 5.18 -24.57 -14.25
C GLU A 175 5.63 -24.68 -12.79
N ALA A 176 6.66 -23.92 -12.40
CA ALA A 176 7.22 -23.93 -11.05
C ALA A 176 6.44 -23.05 -10.05
N LYS A 177 5.33 -22.42 -10.47
CA LYS A 177 4.50 -21.50 -9.66
C LYS A 177 5.35 -20.43 -8.93
N LEU A 178 6.34 -19.84 -9.61
CA LEU A 178 7.31 -18.96 -8.96
C LEU A 178 6.66 -17.71 -8.34
N ILE A 179 5.66 -17.12 -9.02
CA ILE A 179 4.94 -15.95 -8.51
C ILE A 179 4.06 -16.30 -7.30
N PRO A 180 3.19 -17.34 -7.34
CA PRO A 180 2.47 -17.79 -6.15
C PRO A 180 3.39 -18.11 -4.96
N ASN A 181 4.53 -18.75 -5.20
CA ASN A 181 5.50 -19.05 -4.13
C ASN A 181 6.08 -17.77 -3.51
N PHE A 182 6.43 -16.77 -4.33
CA PHE A 182 6.83 -15.46 -3.83
C PHE A 182 5.73 -14.80 -3.00
N GLN A 183 4.46 -14.87 -3.44
CA GLN A 183 3.33 -14.30 -2.71
C GLN A 183 3.14 -14.95 -1.34
N ARG A 184 3.25 -16.28 -1.24
CA ARG A 184 3.18 -17.02 0.03
C ARG A 184 4.30 -16.63 0.98
N GLU A 185 5.50 -16.44 0.45
CA GLU A 185 6.64 -15.98 1.25
C GLU A 185 6.44 -14.54 1.74
N ALA A 186 5.87 -13.67 0.90
CA ALA A 186 5.49 -12.32 1.30
C ALA A 186 4.44 -12.33 2.43
N LEU A 187 3.45 -13.23 2.38
CA LEU A 187 2.45 -13.38 3.45
C LEU A 187 3.09 -13.75 4.80
N ARG A 188 4.13 -14.58 4.79
CA ARG A 188 4.85 -15.01 6.00
C ARG A 188 5.78 -13.92 6.54
N THR A 189 6.55 -13.30 5.64
CA THR A 189 7.65 -12.42 6.03
C THR A 189 7.19 -11.00 6.38
N VAL A 190 6.14 -10.47 5.72
CA VAL A 190 5.71 -9.07 5.90
C VAL A 190 5.29 -8.76 7.36
N PRO A 191 4.49 -9.60 8.05
CA PRO A 191 4.14 -9.36 9.45
C PRO A 191 5.37 -9.32 10.38
N GLU A 192 6.34 -10.21 10.17
CA GLU A 192 7.60 -10.25 10.93
C GLU A 192 8.40 -8.95 10.72
N ILE A 193 8.59 -8.52 9.46
CA ILE A 193 9.28 -7.27 9.15
C ILE A 193 8.54 -6.06 9.76
N ALA A 194 7.20 -6.07 9.76
CA ALA A 194 6.42 -4.99 10.35
C ALA A 194 6.63 -4.91 11.87
N GLN A 195 6.65 -6.05 12.55
CA GLN A 195 6.92 -6.16 13.98
C GLN A 195 8.37 -5.72 14.31
N ASP A 196 9.36 -6.16 13.54
CA ASP A 196 10.77 -5.75 13.70
C ASP A 196 10.94 -4.24 13.53
N VAL A 197 10.27 -3.64 12.54
CA VAL A 197 10.29 -2.18 12.33
C VAL A 197 9.65 -1.43 13.48
N VAL A 198 8.54 -1.95 14.03
CA VAL A 198 7.86 -1.35 15.18
C VAL A 198 8.76 -1.36 16.40
N ASP A 199 9.41 -2.48 16.70
CA ASP A 199 10.33 -2.59 17.83
C ASP A 199 11.57 -1.69 17.64
N GLU A 200 12.18 -1.70 16.45
CA GLU A 200 13.36 -0.86 16.17
C GLU A 200 13.04 0.64 16.28
N VAL A 201 11.88 1.08 15.78
CA VAL A 201 11.46 2.49 15.89
C VAL A 201 11.20 2.86 17.35
N ALA A 202 10.52 2.01 18.11
CA ALA A 202 10.30 2.21 19.55
C ALA A 202 11.65 2.32 20.30
N ARG A 203 12.55 1.37 20.06
CA ARG A 203 13.90 1.32 20.65
C ARG A 203 14.72 2.59 20.33
N GLN A 204 14.71 3.05 19.08
CA GLN A 204 15.42 4.27 18.67
C GLN A 204 14.89 5.53 19.37
N HIS A 205 13.57 5.63 19.56
CA HIS A 205 12.96 6.73 20.30
C HIS A 205 13.30 6.67 21.80
N GLY A 206 13.42 5.47 22.38
CA GLY A 206 13.84 5.25 23.76
C GLY A 206 15.28 5.65 24.05
N LEU A 207 16.20 5.31 23.15
CA LEU A 207 17.63 5.57 23.32
C LEU A 207 18.00 7.06 23.30
N GLY A 208 17.10 7.92 22.80
CA GLY A 208 17.35 9.33 22.60
C GLY A 208 18.44 9.53 21.54
N ARG A 209 18.15 10.28 20.47
CA ARG A 209 19.15 10.58 19.43
C ARG A 209 20.40 11.18 20.09
N ARG A 210 21.45 10.36 20.22
CA ARG A 210 22.83 10.72 20.61
C ARG A 210 23.52 11.61 19.56
N GLN A 211 22.77 12.44 18.83
CA GLN A 211 23.32 13.49 17.96
C GLN A 211 23.73 14.67 18.84
N GLY A 212 24.73 14.42 19.70
CA GLY A 212 25.56 15.50 20.21
C GLY A 212 26.27 16.12 19.02
N PHE A 213 26.00 17.39 18.76
CA PHE A 213 26.60 18.21 17.70
C PHE A 213 28.15 18.25 17.74
N ASN A 214 28.79 17.66 18.76
CA ASN A 214 30.23 17.66 18.99
C ASN A 214 30.81 16.30 19.45
N GLY A 215 30.27 15.16 18.99
CA GLY A 215 30.95 13.85 19.00
C GLY A 215 31.43 13.28 20.35
N SER A 216 31.19 13.95 21.47
CA SER A 216 31.66 13.55 22.79
C SER A 216 30.52 12.81 23.51
N PRO A 217 30.62 11.49 23.71
CA PRO A 217 29.65 10.76 24.52
C PRO A 217 29.76 11.26 25.96
N THR A 218 28.92 12.21 26.34
CA THR A 218 28.83 12.66 27.73
C THR A 218 28.26 11.52 28.56
N ARG A 219 29.13 10.91 29.37
CA ARG A 219 28.93 9.78 30.30
C ARG A 219 27.87 9.97 31.40
N LEU A 220 27.05 11.03 31.34
CA LEU A 220 26.17 11.45 32.44
C LEU A 220 24.69 11.13 32.24
N ASP A 221 24.28 10.69 31.05
CA ASP A 221 22.93 10.17 30.86
C ASP A 221 22.93 8.69 31.27
N ARG A 222 22.31 8.39 32.42
CA ARG A 222 21.91 7.01 32.73
C ARG A 222 21.19 6.47 31.50
N PRO A 223 21.51 5.24 31.02
CA PRO A 223 20.81 4.67 29.88
C PRO A 223 19.31 4.76 30.19
N ARG A 224 18.58 5.53 29.40
CA ARG A 224 17.12 5.48 29.42
C ARG A 224 16.77 4.02 29.16
N ASN A 225 15.89 3.46 29.99
CA ASN A 225 15.49 2.07 29.85
C ASN A 225 15.05 1.80 28.41
N GLU A 226 15.39 0.61 27.91
CA GLU A 226 15.01 0.14 26.59
C GLU A 226 13.48 0.21 26.43
N GLN A 227 13.04 0.71 25.27
CA GLN A 227 11.64 0.69 24.86
C GLN A 227 11.44 -0.52 23.96
N ALA A 228 10.36 -1.27 24.17
CA ALA A 228 9.96 -2.38 23.32
C ALA A 228 8.63 -2.01 22.64
N GLY A 229 8.53 -2.25 21.34
CA GLY A 229 7.32 -1.98 20.56
C GLY A 229 6.67 -3.27 20.09
N VAL A 230 5.38 -3.44 20.34
CA VAL A 230 4.62 -4.60 19.79
C VAL A 230 3.41 -4.11 19.04
N MET A 231 3.24 -4.65 17.83
CA MET A 231 2.09 -4.45 16.97
C MET A 231 1.11 -5.60 17.15
N TRP A 232 -0.14 -5.23 17.35
CA TRP A 232 -1.24 -6.14 17.62
C TRP A 232 -2.29 -5.98 16.55
N GLN A 233 -2.85 -7.10 16.12
CA GLN A 233 -4.17 -7.10 15.53
C GLN A 233 -5.20 -6.71 16.60
N THR A 234 -6.28 -6.05 16.19
CA THR A 234 -7.42 -5.75 17.08
C THR A 234 -8.10 -6.99 17.65
N ARG A 235 -7.76 -8.19 17.19
CA ARG A 235 -8.19 -9.46 17.79
C ARG A 235 -7.33 -9.91 18.98
N VAL A 236 -6.47 -9.02 19.51
CA VAL A 236 -5.56 -9.30 20.63
C VAL A 236 -4.52 -10.38 20.29
N VAL A 237 -4.04 -10.34 19.04
CA VAL A 237 -3.01 -11.27 18.53
C VAL A 237 -1.79 -10.44 18.14
N PRO A 238 -0.60 -10.69 18.69
CA PRO A 238 0.62 -10.02 18.24
C PRO A 238 0.96 -10.46 16.81
N LEU A 239 1.56 -9.54 16.04
CA LEU A 239 2.05 -9.83 14.70
C LEU A 239 3.21 -10.83 14.73
N GLY A 240 3.33 -11.65 13.68
CA GLY A 240 4.46 -12.60 13.54
C GLY A 240 4.36 -13.82 14.47
N THR A 241 3.16 -14.14 14.97
CA THR A 241 2.90 -15.32 15.79
C THR A 241 2.44 -16.52 14.95
N GLU A 242 2.19 -17.66 15.60
CA GLU A 242 1.63 -18.86 14.92
C GLU A 242 0.27 -18.60 14.24
N ALA A 243 -0.42 -17.50 14.59
CA ALA A 243 -1.65 -17.07 13.92
C ALA A 243 -1.46 -16.79 12.41
N GLU A 244 -0.23 -16.49 11.96
CA GLU A 244 0.07 -16.20 10.56
C GLU A 244 -0.15 -17.42 9.63
N TYR A 245 -0.13 -18.65 10.19
CA TYR A 245 -0.45 -19.88 9.45
C TYR A 245 -1.95 -20.07 9.19
N TYR A 246 -2.81 -19.34 9.91
CA TYR A 246 -4.26 -19.49 9.81
C TYR A 246 -4.85 -18.38 8.93
N PRO A 247 -5.47 -18.70 7.79
CA PRO A 247 -5.88 -17.70 6.79
C PRO A 247 -6.94 -16.71 7.29
N LEU A 248 -7.66 -17.06 8.37
CA LEU A 248 -8.68 -16.21 9.01
C LEU A 248 -8.14 -15.36 10.17
N LEU A 249 -6.94 -15.65 10.67
CA LEU A 249 -6.34 -15.00 11.83
C LEU A 249 -5.03 -14.28 11.50
N ARG A 250 -4.41 -14.58 10.35
CA ARG A 250 -3.20 -13.88 9.92
C ARG A 250 -3.42 -12.40 9.68
N THR A 251 -2.33 -11.66 9.78
CA THR A 251 -2.28 -10.19 9.80
C THR A 251 -2.73 -9.57 8.49
N LEU A 252 -2.23 -10.10 7.36
CA LEU A 252 -2.69 -9.65 6.05
C LEU A 252 -4.01 -10.37 5.72
N PRO A 253 -5.10 -9.65 5.40
CA PRO A 253 -6.41 -10.24 5.14
C PRO A 253 -6.48 -10.79 3.71
N VAL A 254 -5.56 -11.71 3.41
CA VAL A 254 -5.33 -12.29 2.10
C VAL A 254 -5.54 -13.80 2.23
N VAL A 255 -6.08 -14.43 1.19
CA VAL A 255 -6.33 -15.86 1.09
C VAL A 255 -5.66 -16.37 -0.17
N ASP A 256 -4.86 -17.44 -0.06
CA ASP A 256 -4.43 -18.23 -1.22
C ASP A 256 -5.57 -19.17 -1.65
N PRO A 257 -6.15 -18.98 -2.84
CA PRO A 257 -7.26 -19.79 -3.31
C PRO A 257 -6.83 -21.08 -4.02
N ASP A 258 -5.52 -21.39 -4.12
CA ASP A 258 -5.01 -22.62 -4.74
C ASP A 258 -5.52 -23.86 -3.95
N PRO A 259 -6.28 -24.78 -4.58
CA PRO A 259 -6.81 -25.97 -3.92
C PRO A 259 -5.75 -26.96 -3.41
N GLU A 260 -4.50 -26.82 -3.87
CA GLU A 260 -3.38 -27.64 -3.42
C GLU A 260 -2.75 -27.11 -2.13
N GLU A 261 -3.10 -25.88 -1.70
CA GLU A 261 -2.53 -25.23 -0.53
C GLU A 261 -3.43 -25.29 0.70
N SER A 262 -2.85 -25.04 1.88
CA SER A 262 -3.54 -25.16 3.16
C SER A 262 -4.68 -24.17 3.33
N ASP A 263 -4.59 -22.98 2.73
CA ASP A 263 -5.56 -21.92 2.92
C ASP A 263 -6.95 -22.30 2.41
N TYR A 264 -7.01 -22.93 1.24
CA TYR A 264 -8.25 -23.34 0.59
C TYR A 264 -9.11 -24.26 1.48
N LEU A 265 -8.48 -25.17 2.23
CA LEU A 265 -9.18 -26.07 3.16
C LEU A 265 -9.52 -25.42 4.51
N ASN A 266 -8.79 -24.36 4.89
CA ASN A 266 -8.89 -23.72 6.20
C ASN A 266 -9.80 -22.47 6.20
N VAL A 267 -10.30 -22.03 5.04
CA VAL A 267 -11.28 -20.95 4.94
C VAL A 267 -12.69 -21.49 4.69
N PRO A 268 -13.74 -20.89 5.26
CA PRO A 268 -15.09 -21.12 4.81
C PRO A 268 -15.22 -20.62 3.36
N TYR A 269 -16.02 -21.32 2.55
CA TYR A 269 -16.26 -20.96 1.14
C TYR A 269 -15.01 -20.99 0.25
N GLY A 270 -14.08 -21.92 0.50
CA GLY A 270 -12.86 -22.11 -0.33
C GLY A 270 -13.16 -22.18 -1.83
N ASP A 271 -14.26 -22.86 -2.23
CA ASP A 271 -14.73 -22.92 -3.61
C ASP A 271 -15.06 -21.55 -4.20
N GLU A 272 -15.69 -20.67 -3.43
CA GLU A 272 -16.04 -19.33 -3.92
C GLU A 272 -14.80 -18.43 -4.08
N TYR A 273 -13.79 -18.59 -3.20
CA TYR A 273 -12.49 -17.92 -3.38
C TYR A 273 -11.79 -18.42 -4.65
N PHE A 274 -11.79 -19.74 -4.87
CA PHE A 274 -11.24 -20.37 -6.06
C PHE A 274 -11.92 -19.87 -7.34
N GLU A 275 -13.25 -19.90 -7.41
CA GLU A 275 -14.01 -19.41 -8.56
C GLU A 275 -13.75 -17.93 -8.84
N THR A 276 -13.71 -17.11 -7.78
CA THR A 276 -13.40 -15.68 -7.89
C THR A 276 -11.99 -15.48 -8.45
N ALA A 277 -11.00 -16.21 -7.96
CA ALA A 277 -9.62 -16.11 -8.42
C ALA A 277 -9.44 -16.57 -9.86
N VAL A 278 -10.08 -17.66 -10.26
CA VAL A 278 -10.10 -18.13 -11.66
C VAL A 278 -10.72 -17.07 -12.58
N ALA A 279 -11.83 -16.45 -12.16
CA ALA A 279 -12.49 -15.39 -12.91
C ALA A 279 -11.60 -14.15 -13.04
N GLN A 280 -10.99 -13.68 -11.95
CA GLN A 280 -10.07 -12.54 -11.94
C GLN A 280 -8.85 -12.79 -12.82
N ARG A 281 -8.20 -13.96 -12.68
CA ARG A 281 -7.07 -14.37 -13.54
C ARG A 281 -7.44 -14.30 -15.01
N ARG A 282 -8.57 -14.93 -15.40
CA ARG A 282 -9.03 -14.94 -16.80
C ARG A 282 -9.30 -13.53 -17.30
N GLN A 283 -9.97 -12.70 -16.51
CA GLN A 283 -10.28 -11.31 -16.89
C GLN A 283 -9.00 -10.49 -17.08
N MET A 284 -8.06 -10.56 -16.15
CA MET A 284 -6.82 -9.80 -16.19
C MET A 284 -5.87 -10.28 -17.27
N ALA A 285 -5.71 -11.60 -17.45
CA ALA A 285 -4.83 -12.13 -18.49
C ALA A 285 -5.36 -11.75 -19.89
N ARG A 286 -6.68 -11.79 -20.10
CA ARG A 286 -7.30 -11.27 -21.33
C ARG A 286 -7.09 -9.76 -21.48
N HIS A 287 -7.15 -9.00 -20.39
CA HIS A 287 -6.88 -7.56 -20.43
C HIS A 287 -5.44 -7.28 -20.90
N TYR A 288 -4.45 -7.89 -20.24
CA TYR A 288 -3.04 -7.74 -20.62
C TYR A 288 -2.74 -8.26 -22.02
N LEU A 289 -3.31 -9.39 -22.43
CA LEU A 289 -3.13 -9.90 -23.79
C LEU A 289 -3.67 -8.92 -24.84
N ASN A 290 -4.81 -8.30 -24.57
CA ASN A 290 -5.31 -7.25 -25.46
C ASN A 290 -4.35 -6.06 -25.51
N LEU A 291 -3.79 -5.62 -24.36
CA LEU A 291 -2.79 -4.54 -24.35
C LEU A 291 -1.56 -4.89 -25.20
N TRP A 292 -0.97 -6.07 -25.01
CA TRP A 292 0.16 -6.56 -25.82
C TRP A 292 -0.17 -6.59 -27.31
N ASN A 293 -1.31 -7.18 -27.67
CA ASN A 293 -1.76 -7.24 -29.06
C ASN A 293 -1.96 -5.83 -29.65
N PHE A 294 -2.58 -4.90 -28.93
CA PHE A 294 -2.84 -3.56 -29.44
C PHE A 294 -1.58 -2.72 -29.57
N ASP A 295 -0.68 -2.80 -28.60
CA ASP A 295 0.57 -2.05 -28.60
C ASP A 295 1.50 -2.54 -29.70
N ARG A 296 1.81 -3.85 -29.70
CA ARG A 296 2.81 -4.45 -30.60
C ARG A 296 2.34 -4.53 -32.05
N LEU A 297 1.05 -4.68 -32.30
CA LEU A 297 0.50 -4.77 -33.66
C LEU A 297 -0.23 -3.50 -34.11
N SER A 298 0.00 -2.39 -33.41
CA SER A 298 -0.57 -1.08 -33.77
C SER A 298 -0.28 -0.69 -35.23
N PHE A 299 0.91 -1.03 -35.73
CA PHE A 299 1.29 -0.77 -37.12
C PHE A 299 0.44 -1.56 -38.13
N PHE A 300 0.19 -2.86 -37.90
CA PHE A 300 -0.67 -3.67 -38.76
C PHE A 300 -2.11 -3.14 -38.79
N ARG A 301 -2.58 -2.59 -37.67
CA ARG A 301 -3.91 -1.97 -37.61
C ARG A 301 -4.03 -0.72 -38.48
N VAL A 302 -2.96 0.07 -38.61
CA VAL A 302 -2.99 1.34 -39.36
C VAL A 302 -2.56 1.15 -40.81
N GLN A 303 -1.43 0.49 -41.05
CA GLN A 303 -0.76 0.40 -42.35
C GLN A 303 -0.94 -0.95 -43.04
N GLY A 304 -0.90 -2.06 -42.29
CA GLY A 304 -0.93 -3.45 -42.80
C GLY A 304 -2.32 -4.08 -42.91
N LYS A 305 -3.33 -3.32 -43.31
CA LYS A 305 -4.74 -3.76 -43.24
C LYS A 305 -5.11 -4.86 -44.23
N MET A 306 -4.39 -5.02 -45.35
CA MET A 306 -4.75 -6.02 -46.37
C MET A 306 -4.40 -7.44 -45.91
N SER A 307 -3.33 -7.60 -45.13
CA SER A 307 -2.93 -8.88 -44.53
C SER A 307 -3.98 -9.47 -43.59
N THR A 308 -4.82 -8.64 -42.97
CA THR A 308 -5.66 -9.00 -41.81
C THR A 308 -4.89 -9.61 -40.62
N TYR A 309 -3.56 -9.53 -40.63
CA TYR A 309 -2.66 -10.22 -39.71
C TYR A 309 -2.96 -9.89 -38.25
N PHE A 310 -3.28 -8.62 -37.94
CA PHE A 310 -3.71 -8.19 -36.61
C PHE A 310 -4.86 -9.03 -36.05
N HIS A 311 -5.87 -9.34 -36.87
CA HIS A 311 -7.03 -10.10 -36.43
C HIS A 311 -6.71 -11.59 -36.28
N LEU A 312 -5.95 -12.15 -37.21
CA LEU A 312 -5.51 -13.55 -37.16
C LEU A 312 -4.65 -13.81 -35.92
N TRP A 313 -3.66 -12.95 -35.66
CA TRP A 313 -2.81 -13.02 -34.47
C TRP A 313 -3.62 -12.94 -33.19
N ARG A 314 -4.59 -12.02 -33.11
CA ARG A 314 -5.43 -11.88 -31.92
C ARG A 314 -6.29 -13.13 -31.69
N ILE A 315 -6.84 -13.74 -32.73
CA ILE A 315 -7.60 -14.99 -32.60
C ILE A 315 -6.70 -16.10 -32.09
N ALA A 316 -5.50 -16.25 -32.67
CA ALA A 316 -4.58 -17.32 -32.33
C ALA A 316 -4.02 -17.16 -30.90
N THR A 317 -3.58 -15.96 -30.52
CA THR A 317 -3.15 -15.69 -29.13
C THR A 317 -4.27 -15.87 -28.10
N CYS A 318 -5.52 -15.50 -28.41
CA CYS A 318 -6.65 -15.83 -27.55
C CYS A 318 -6.82 -17.34 -27.40
N GLY A 319 -6.63 -18.12 -28.47
CA GLY A 319 -6.61 -19.58 -28.43
C GLY A 319 -5.53 -20.13 -27.50
N GLN A 320 -4.29 -19.64 -27.63
CA GLN A 320 -3.18 -20.01 -26.73
C GLN A 320 -3.49 -19.68 -25.26
N LEU A 321 -4.08 -18.51 -25.00
CA LEU A 321 -4.46 -18.11 -23.66
C LEU A 321 -5.55 -19.02 -23.06
N GLU A 322 -6.57 -19.38 -23.85
CA GLU A 322 -7.60 -20.31 -23.38
C GLU A 322 -7.03 -21.71 -23.12
N GLN A 323 -6.06 -22.16 -23.90
CA GLN A 323 -5.34 -23.42 -23.65
C GLN A 323 -4.59 -23.36 -22.31
N LEU A 324 -3.82 -22.29 -22.06
CA LEU A 324 -3.12 -22.08 -20.79
C LEU A 324 -4.09 -22.05 -19.60
N LEU A 325 -5.18 -21.28 -19.70
CA LEU A 325 -6.11 -21.06 -18.59
C LEU A 325 -7.00 -22.26 -18.28
N ASN A 326 -7.40 -23.04 -19.29
CA ASN A 326 -8.43 -24.07 -19.13
C ASN A 326 -7.90 -25.50 -19.24
N VAL A 327 -6.75 -25.72 -19.89
CA VAL A 327 -6.19 -27.05 -20.13
C VAL A 327 -4.94 -27.28 -19.29
N GLU A 328 -3.97 -26.37 -19.36
CA GLU A 328 -2.66 -26.57 -18.72
C GLU A 328 -2.65 -26.17 -17.24
N TYR A 329 -3.20 -24.98 -16.92
CA TYR A 329 -3.24 -24.44 -15.56
C TYR A 329 -4.68 -24.15 -15.09
N PRO A 330 -5.60 -25.13 -15.11
CA PRO A 330 -7.00 -24.89 -14.74
C PRO A 330 -7.17 -24.49 -13.27
N ARG A 331 -6.30 -24.97 -12.38
CA ARG A 331 -6.46 -24.85 -10.92
C ARG A 331 -5.29 -24.20 -10.18
N THR A 332 -4.19 -23.91 -10.86
CA THR A 332 -2.95 -23.39 -10.27
C THR A 332 -2.67 -21.98 -10.76
N ASN A 333 -1.65 -21.28 -10.23
CA ASN A 333 -1.31 -19.93 -10.67
C ASN A 333 -2.51 -18.98 -10.57
N LEU A 334 -3.11 -18.91 -9.39
CA LEU A 334 -4.27 -18.09 -9.10
C LEU A 334 -3.84 -16.81 -8.36
N PRO A 335 -4.49 -15.65 -8.63
CA PRO A 335 -4.25 -14.45 -7.85
C PRO A 335 -4.77 -14.65 -6.42
N MET A 336 -4.05 -14.10 -5.44
CA MET A 336 -4.53 -14.07 -4.06
C MET A 336 -5.72 -13.12 -3.92
N ILE A 337 -6.66 -13.47 -3.05
CA ILE A 337 -7.93 -12.77 -2.87
C ILE A 337 -8.04 -12.18 -1.46
N ILE A 338 -8.73 -11.04 -1.30
CA ILE A 338 -9.00 -10.48 0.02
C ILE A 338 -9.97 -11.37 0.77
N ARG A 339 -9.70 -11.57 2.06
CA ARG A 339 -10.59 -12.28 2.98
C ARG A 339 -11.98 -11.63 2.97
N ARG A 340 -13.00 -12.44 2.74
CA ARG A 340 -14.42 -12.07 2.85
C ARG A 340 -14.79 -11.67 4.27
N MET A 341 -15.94 -11.03 4.38
CA MET A 341 -16.55 -10.68 5.66
C MET A 341 -16.95 -11.95 6.43
N GLU A 342 -17.19 -11.82 7.73
CA GLU A 342 -17.44 -12.98 8.62
C GLU A 342 -18.72 -13.77 8.22
N ASP A 343 -19.64 -13.10 7.54
CA ASP A 343 -20.85 -13.70 6.96
C ASP A 343 -20.63 -14.37 5.59
N GLY A 344 -19.40 -14.36 5.08
CA GLY A 344 -19.02 -14.93 3.78
C GLY A 344 -19.21 -14.00 2.58
N ARG A 345 -19.74 -12.78 2.76
CA ARG A 345 -19.92 -11.83 1.65
C ARG A 345 -18.59 -11.17 1.27
N ASP A 346 -18.41 -10.88 -0.01
CA ASP A 346 -17.27 -10.13 -0.54
C ASP A 346 -17.53 -8.62 -0.47
N LEU A 347 -16.63 -7.88 0.20
CA LEU A 347 -16.78 -6.44 0.45
C LEU A 347 -16.90 -5.64 -0.85
N GLU A 348 -16.07 -5.94 -1.85
CA GLU A 348 -16.07 -5.25 -3.14
C GLU A 348 -17.34 -5.56 -3.95
N ALA A 349 -17.81 -6.81 -3.91
CA ALA A 349 -19.07 -7.21 -4.56
C ALA A 349 -20.28 -6.50 -3.94
N GLU A 350 -20.34 -6.39 -2.61
CA GLU A 350 -21.39 -5.66 -1.91
C GLU A 350 -21.35 -4.16 -2.22
N LEU A 351 -20.16 -3.54 -2.23
CA LEU A 351 -19.98 -2.15 -2.67
C LEU A 351 -20.51 -1.94 -4.09
N ARG A 352 -20.16 -2.80 -5.04
CA ARG A 352 -20.65 -2.72 -6.43
C ARG A 352 -22.16 -2.95 -6.54
N ARG A 353 -22.74 -3.78 -5.68
CA ARG A 353 -24.20 -3.98 -5.62
C ARG A 353 -24.89 -2.70 -5.18
N ILE A 354 -24.43 -2.06 -4.11
CA ILE A 354 -24.98 -0.81 -3.59
C ILE A 354 -24.80 0.34 -4.60
N GLU A 355 -23.64 0.45 -5.24
CA GLU A 355 -23.39 1.44 -6.31
C GLU A 355 -24.41 1.32 -7.44
N ARG A 356 -24.70 0.09 -7.90
CA ARG A 356 -25.71 -0.16 -8.94
C ARG A 356 -27.13 0.15 -8.46
N GLN A 357 -27.45 -0.18 -7.21
CA GLN A 357 -28.78 0.05 -6.64
C GLN A 357 -29.10 1.54 -6.48
N LEU A 358 -28.12 2.34 -6.08
CA LEU A 358 -28.28 3.78 -5.86
C LEU A 358 -27.94 4.64 -7.08
N GLU A 359 -27.49 4.02 -8.18
CA GLU A 359 -26.92 4.72 -9.35
C GLU A 359 -25.81 5.71 -8.97
N MET A 360 -25.04 5.35 -7.95
CA MET A 360 -23.95 6.14 -7.38
C MET A 360 -22.61 5.47 -7.65
N THR A 361 -21.53 6.24 -7.53
CA THR A 361 -20.16 5.74 -7.72
C THR A 361 -19.27 6.30 -6.63
N ARG A 362 -18.49 5.43 -5.99
CA ARG A 362 -17.50 5.82 -4.98
C ARG A 362 -16.38 6.70 -5.52
N ARG A 363 -16.23 6.78 -6.85
CA ARG A 363 -15.30 7.73 -7.49
C ARG A 363 -15.76 9.16 -7.25
N ASN A 364 -17.06 9.41 -7.18
CA ASN A 364 -17.58 10.73 -6.89
C ASN A 364 -17.53 11.00 -5.38
N TYR A 365 -16.79 12.03 -5.00
CA TYR A 365 -16.59 12.43 -3.61
C TYR A 365 -17.92 12.66 -2.86
N SER A 366 -18.93 13.26 -3.51
CA SER A 366 -20.23 13.51 -2.86
C SER A 366 -21.05 12.23 -2.62
N HIS A 367 -20.80 11.17 -3.37
CA HIS A 367 -21.52 9.90 -3.25
C HIS A 367 -20.92 8.99 -2.19
N HIS A 368 -19.61 9.11 -1.94
CA HIS A 368 -18.88 8.17 -1.08
C HIS A 368 -19.46 8.06 0.35
N PRO A 369 -19.78 9.16 1.06
CA PRO A 369 -20.36 9.04 2.40
C PRO A 369 -21.69 8.27 2.42
N VAL A 370 -22.56 8.53 1.44
CA VAL A 370 -23.88 7.87 1.31
C VAL A 370 -23.71 6.37 1.05
N LEU A 371 -22.79 6.00 0.15
CA LEU A 371 -22.48 4.60 -0.14
C LEU A 371 -21.94 3.87 1.09
N MET A 372 -21.03 4.49 1.84
CA MET A 372 -20.45 3.89 3.04
C MET A 372 -21.47 3.79 4.18
N ASP A 373 -22.36 4.77 4.34
CA ASP A 373 -23.43 4.70 5.33
C ASP A 373 -24.46 3.62 5.00
N GLN A 374 -24.84 3.46 3.72
CA GLN A 374 -25.69 2.36 3.29
C GLN A 374 -25.02 1.00 3.55
N LEU A 375 -23.72 0.87 3.23
CA LEU A 375 -22.98 -0.36 3.47
C LEU A 375 -22.90 -0.71 4.96
N ARG A 376 -22.68 0.28 5.85
CA ARG A 376 -22.69 0.10 7.31
C ARG A 376 -24.06 -0.34 7.84
N GLN A 377 -25.16 0.02 7.18
CA GLN A 377 -26.50 -0.42 7.57
C GLN A 377 -26.78 -1.87 7.17
N GLU A 378 -26.19 -2.33 6.06
CA GLU A 378 -26.44 -3.68 5.51
C GLU A 378 -25.43 -4.74 5.98
N VAL A 379 -24.26 -4.31 6.45
CA VAL A 379 -23.16 -5.18 6.87
C VAL A 379 -22.47 -4.63 8.10
N GLN A 380 -21.90 -5.53 8.91
CA GLN A 380 -20.99 -5.21 10.02
C GLN A 380 -19.62 -4.71 9.51
N LEU A 381 -19.64 -3.61 8.76
CA LEU A 381 -18.47 -3.07 8.09
C LEU A 381 -17.40 -2.63 9.09
N ASN A 382 -17.79 -1.98 10.18
CA ASN A 382 -16.85 -1.49 11.18
C ASN A 382 -16.10 -2.65 11.84
N ASP A 383 -16.79 -3.73 12.20
CA ASP A 383 -16.17 -4.92 12.79
C ASP A 383 -15.22 -5.58 11.80
N HIS A 384 -15.61 -5.68 10.52
CA HIS A 384 -14.74 -6.21 9.48
C HIS A 384 -13.48 -5.34 9.28
N LEU A 385 -13.63 -4.02 9.21
CA LEU A 385 -12.50 -3.09 9.04
C LEU A 385 -11.58 -3.11 10.26
N GLU A 386 -12.15 -3.10 11.46
CA GLU A 386 -11.41 -3.18 12.71
C GLU A 386 -10.62 -4.47 12.78
N ASN A 387 -11.25 -5.62 12.49
CA ASN A 387 -10.63 -6.95 12.60
C ASN A 387 -9.55 -7.25 11.56
N ASN A 388 -9.59 -6.61 10.39
CA ASN A 388 -8.75 -7.00 9.24
C ASN A 388 -7.81 -5.88 8.77
N PHE A 389 -8.11 -4.62 9.08
CA PHE A 389 -7.39 -3.48 8.55
C PHE A 389 -6.95 -2.48 9.63
N HIS A 390 -7.34 -2.67 10.90
CA HIS A 390 -6.84 -1.86 12.00
C HIS A 390 -5.83 -2.64 12.84
N PHE A 391 -4.82 -1.92 13.30
CA PHE A 391 -3.74 -2.47 14.12
C PHE A 391 -3.39 -1.49 15.22
N VAL A 392 -3.06 -2.02 16.40
CA VAL A 392 -2.70 -1.24 17.58
C VAL A 392 -1.24 -1.51 17.89
N VAL A 393 -0.43 -0.47 17.98
CA VAL A 393 0.93 -0.58 18.50
C VAL A 393 0.96 -0.13 19.94
N ALA A 394 1.54 -0.96 20.79
CA ALA A 394 1.83 -0.63 22.18
C ALA A 394 3.36 -0.54 22.36
N VAL A 395 3.81 0.57 22.96
CA VAL A 395 5.22 0.80 23.31
C VAL A 395 5.35 0.74 24.82
N TYR A 396 6.16 -0.20 25.29
CA TYR A 396 6.41 -0.46 26.70
C TYR A 396 7.76 0.12 27.11
N ARG A 397 7.83 0.62 28.35
CA ARG A 397 9.09 1.12 28.94
C ARG A 397 9.11 0.90 30.43
N LYS A 398 10.21 0.32 30.94
CA LYS A 398 10.39 0.12 32.38
C LYS A 398 10.27 1.42 33.16
N HIS A 399 9.54 1.37 34.27
CA HIS A 399 9.31 2.52 35.15
C HIS A 399 10.63 3.21 35.54
N GLN A 400 10.70 4.53 35.39
CA GLN A 400 11.86 5.30 35.82
C GLN A 400 11.74 5.64 37.30
N ARG A 401 12.81 5.39 38.06
CA ARG A 401 12.87 5.77 39.48
C ARG A 401 12.83 7.30 39.61
N GLU A 402 11.81 7.80 40.30
CA GLU A 402 11.58 9.23 40.50
C GLU A 402 12.68 9.93 41.31
N PHE A 403 12.90 11.22 41.02
CA PHE A 403 13.79 12.08 41.81
C PHE A 403 13.03 12.61 43.03
N GLY A 404 13.06 11.83 44.13
CA GLY A 404 12.47 12.22 45.41
C GLY A 404 11.36 11.27 45.86
N PRO A 405 11.70 10.14 46.53
CA PRO A 405 10.72 9.14 46.91
C PRO A 405 9.67 9.71 47.87
N GLY A 406 8.39 9.47 47.57
CA GLY A 406 7.26 9.67 48.50
C GLY A 406 6.67 11.08 48.59
N MET A 407 7.19 12.08 47.87
CA MET A 407 6.54 13.41 47.82
C MET A 407 5.40 13.48 46.80
N PHE A 408 5.43 12.62 45.78
CA PHE A 408 4.37 12.47 44.79
C PHE A 408 4.14 10.99 44.55
N GLN A 409 2.87 10.58 44.51
CA GLN A 409 2.50 9.26 44.03
C GLN A 409 2.16 9.43 42.55
N ASN A 410 3.00 8.91 41.68
CA ASN A 410 2.57 8.67 40.31
C ASN A 410 1.29 7.82 40.36
N PRO A 411 0.21 8.22 39.65
CA PRO A 411 -1.00 7.41 39.57
C PRO A 411 -0.71 6.00 39.04
N LEU A 412 0.34 5.84 38.22
CA LEU A 412 0.93 4.55 37.94
C LEU A 412 1.77 4.12 39.14
N ARG A 413 1.36 3.02 39.78
CA ARG A 413 2.07 2.46 40.93
C ARG A 413 3.54 2.19 40.57
N GLU A 414 4.47 2.23 41.54
CA GLU A 414 5.90 1.95 41.31
C GLU A 414 6.16 0.58 40.66
N ASN A 415 5.20 -0.34 40.78
CA ASN A 415 5.23 -1.66 40.17
C ASN A 415 4.57 -1.71 38.78
N GLN A 416 4.30 -0.57 38.12
CA GLN A 416 3.72 -0.51 36.79
C GLN A 416 4.65 0.22 35.84
N ASP A 417 4.91 -0.42 34.70
CA ASP A 417 5.71 0.14 33.64
C ASP A 417 4.92 1.17 32.85
N ALA A 418 5.65 2.12 32.25
CA ALA A 418 5.04 3.11 31.41
C ALA A 418 4.64 2.47 30.08
N LEU A 419 3.49 2.86 29.55
CA LEU A 419 3.04 2.45 28.23
C LEU A 419 2.49 3.65 27.46
N ALA A 420 2.63 3.60 26.14
CA ALA A 420 1.93 4.45 25.19
C ALA A 420 1.43 3.58 24.04
N PHE A 421 0.40 4.02 23.34
CA PHE A 421 -0.15 3.25 22.24
C PHE A 421 -0.67 4.16 21.13
N SER A 422 -0.79 3.59 19.94
CA SER A 422 -1.33 4.27 18.78
C SER A 422 -2.02 3.25 17.87
N GLN A 423 -3.04 3.68 17.14
CA GLN A 423 -3.77 2.82 16.21
C GLN A 423 -3.56 3.31 14.78
N VAL A 424 -3.35 2.35 13.88
CA VAL A 424 -3.29 2.61 12.44
C VAL A 424 -4.41 1.87 11.72
N SER A 425 -4.84 2.47 10.62
CA SER A 425 -5.82 1.89 9.69
C SER A 425 -5.18 1.76 8.31
N LEU A 426 -5.23 0.55 7.75
CA LEU A 426 -4.95 0.28 6.34
C LEU A 426 -6.20 0.58 5.53
N PHE A 427 -6.05 1.36 4.46
CA PHE A 427 -7.18 1.78 3.65
C PHE A 427 -6.76 2.07 2.21
N ILE A 428 -7.76 2.15 1.34
CA ILE A 428 -7.60 2.62 -0.03
C ILE A 428 -8.02 4.11 -0.09
N PRO A 429 -7.15 5.02 -0.56
CA PRO A 429 -7.47 6.43 -0.61
C PRO A 429 -8.58 6.70 -1.63
N GLN A 430 -9.40 7.71 -1.33
CA GLN A 430 -10.36 8.22 -2.28
C GLN A 430 -9.65 8.94 -3.44
N ALA A 431 -10.30 8.96 -4.61
CA ALA A 431 -9.85 9.74 -5.75
C ALA A 431 -9.80 11.23 -5.37
N ARG A 432 -8.65 11.87 -5.58
CA ARG A 432 -8.45 13.29 -5.29
C ARG A 432 -8.99 14.12 -6.44
N MET A 433 -9.53 15.31 -6.14
CA MET A 433 -9.80 16.30 -7.18
C MET A 433 -8.49 16.96 -7.61
N ARG A 434 -8.20 16.87 -8.91
CA ARG A 434 -7.06 17.53 -9.54
C ARG A 434 -7.54 18.50 -10.60
N GLN A 435 -6.89 19.66 -10.63
CA GLN A 435 -7.13 20.67 -11.66
C GLN A 435 -6.42 20.23 -12.94
N HIS A 436 -7.20 20.06 -14.02
CA HIS A 436 -6.71 19.71 -15.35
C HIS A 436 -6.79 20.92 -16.28
N PHE A 437 -5.75 21.11 -17.10
CA PHE A 437 -5.67 22.18 -18.09
C PHE A 437 -6.04 21.65 -19.49
N ARG A 438 -7.17 22.10 -20.02
CA ARG A 438 -7.67 21.84 -21.37
C ARG A 438 -6.73 22.52 -22.39
N GLY A 439 -5.81 21.75 -22.94
CA GLY A 439 -4.83 22.24 -23.93
C GLY A 439 -3.47 21.56 -23.85
N GLN A 440 -3.13 20.93 -22.72
CA GLN A 440 -1.97 20.06 -22.63
C GLN A 440 -2.35 18.68 -23.18
N GLY A 441 -2.34 18.58 -24.51
CA GLY A 441 -2.58 17.40 -25.33
C GLY A 441 -2.98 16.09 -24.63
N SER A 442 -4.21 15.98 -24.12
CA SER A 442 -4.86 14.68 -23.89
C SER A 442 -5.39 14.11 -25.22
N GLY A 443 -4.66 14.36 -26.31
CA GLY A 443 -4.98 13.93 -27.65
C GLY A 443 -4.66 12.45 -27.79
N GLY A 444 -5.49 11.59 -27.20
CA GLY A 444 -5.20 10.16 -27.20
C GLY A 444 -6.23 9.31 -26.47
N SER A 445 -7.46 9.30 -26.99
CA SER A 445 -8.45 8.22 -26.83
C SER A 445 -9.00 7.95 -25.41
N GLY A 446 -10.33 8.03 -25.29
CA GLY A 446 -11.10 7.48 -24.17
C GLY A 446 -11.09 5.94 -24.08
N GLY A 447 -9.94 5.30 -24.33
CA GLY A 447 -9.69 3.92 -23.95
C GLY A 447 -8.95 3.92 -22.62
N GLY A 448 -9.55 3.31 -21.59
CA GLY A 448 -9.05 3.34 -20.22
C GLY A 448 -7.57 3.01 -20.11
N SER A 449 -6.73 4.03 -19.95
CA SER A 449 -5.46 3.87 -19.27
C SER A 449 -5.82 3.64 -17.81
N ILE A 450 -5.84 2.37 -17.40
CA ILE A 450 -5.65 2.05 -16.00
C ILE A 450 -4.24 2.58 -15.71
N PRO A 451 -4.07 3.54 -14.77
CA PRO A 451 -2.74 3.91 -14.32
C PRO A 451 -2.21 2.66 -13.61
N LEU A 452 -1.49 1.84 -14.35
CA LEU A 452 -0.68 0.77 -13.79
C LEU A 452 0.43 1.50 -13.02
N GLY A 453 0.26 1.55 -11.70
CA GLY A 453 1.37 1.80 -10.80
C GLY A 453 2.45 0.78 -11.15
N GLY A 454 3.55 1.29 -11.71
CA GLY A 454 4.83 0.62 -11.94
C GLY A 454 4.76 -0.89 -12.26
N THR A 455 4.35 -1.26 -13.47
CA THR A 455 4.84 -2.51 -14.07
C THR A 455 6.30 -2.35 -14.47
N PHE A 456 7.13 -3.37 -14.21
CA PHE A 456 8.50 -3.46 -14.72
C PHE A 456 8.47 -3.32 -16.24
N GLY A 457 9.04 -2.21 -16.72
CA GLY A 457 8.82 -1.73 -18.08
C GLY A 457 8.28 -0.31 -18.04
N TYR A 458 9.18 0.63 -17.75
CA TYR A 458 9.03 2.02 -18.18
C TYR A 458 8.85 2.05 -19.71
N ALA A 459 7.63 1.81 -20.17
CA ALA A 459 7.02 2.79 -21.02
C ALA A 459 6.17 3.65 -20.08
N SER A 460 6.74 4.72 -19.49
CA SER A 460 6.35 6.02 -20.04
C SER A 460 5.89 5.78 -21.47
N ASN A 461 4.59 5.86 -21.73
CA ASN A 461 4.17 6.19 -23.08
C ASN A 461 5.09 7.36 -23.43
N LEU A 462 6.13 7.09 -24.22
CA LEU A 462 6.71 8.09 -25.05
C LEU A 462 5.51 8.31 -25.95
N ASP A 463 4.63 9.22 -25.52
CA ASP A 463 3.65 9.85 -26.35
C ASP A 463 4.52 10.50 -27.42
N LEU A 464 4.97 9.70 -28.38
CA LEU A 464 5.37 10.16 -29.68
C LEU A 464 4.06 10.74 -30.16
N PRO A 465 3.92 12.08 -30.13
CA PRO A 465 2.67 12.66 -30.55
C PRO A 465 2.50 12.16 -31.99
N ALA A 466 1.44 11.39 -32.24
CA ALA A 466 1.15 10.85 -33.57
C ALA A 466 0.92 11.98 -34.60
N GLN A 467 0.94 13.23 -34.15
CA GLN A 467 0.81 14.45 -34.92
C GLN A 467 2.00 15.36 -34.57
N ALA A 468 2.56 16.03 -35.57
CA ALA A 468 3.56 17.07 -35.38
C ALA A 468 3.11 18.02 -34.25
N PRO A 469 4.04 18.52 -33.40
CA PRO A 469 3.68 19.47 -32.36
C PRO A 469 2.81 20.57 -32.99
N PRO A 470 1.63 20.86 -32.42
CA PRO A 470 0.78 21.91 -32.96
C PRO A 470 1.63 23.17 -33.09
N ALA A 471 1.47 23.89 -34.21
CA ALA A 471 2.22 25.12 -34.47
C ALA A 471 2.24 25.98 -33.20
N PRO A 472 3.40 26.57 -32.83
CA PRO A 472 3.55 27.30 -31.58
C PRO A 472 2.38 28.25 -31.42
N ALA A 473 1.56 27.99 -30.40
CA ALA A 473 0.37 28.79 -30.14
C ALA A 473 0.82 30.24 -30.00
N GLN A 474 0.18 31.16 -30.74
CA GLN A 474 0.50 32.58 -30.65
C GLN A 474 0.45 33.02 -29.18
N PRO A 475 1.37 33.88 -28.72
CA PRO A 475 1.36 34.38 -27.36
C PRO A 475 0.01 35.04 -27.09
N PHE A 476 -0.77 34.44 -26.18
CA PHE A 476 -2.13 34.87 -25.87
C PHE A 476 -2.11 36.24 -25.16
N GLY A 477 -3.06 37.09 -25.51
CA GLY A 477 -3.22 38.40 -24.88
C GLY A 477 -3.78 38.28 -23.45
N PRO A 478 -3.50 39.25 -22.57
CA PRO A 478 -3.82 39.20 -21.13
C PRO A 478 -5.32 39.17 -20.77
N ASN A 479 -6.24 39.19 -21.74
CA ASN A 479 -7.69 39.29 -21.51
C ASN A 479 -8.48 38.11 -22.10
N ASP A 480 -7.83 36.99 -22.39
CA ASP A 480 -8.52 35.86 -22.99
C ASP A 480 -9.34 35.10 -21.93
N VAL A 481 -10.63 35.40 -21.84
CA VAL A 481 -11.63 34.73 -20.98
C VAL A 481 -11.64 33.21 -21.23
N ASP A 482 -11.14 32.78 -22.39
CA ASP A 482 -10.91 31.38 -22.74
C ASP A 482 -9.83 30.68 -21.90
N GLN A 483 -8.99 31.41 -21.16
CA GLN A 483 -8.02 30.83 -20.23
C GLN A 483 -8.71 30.26 -18.97
N ALA A 484 -9.74 30.93 -18.45
CA ALA A 484 -10.52 30.43 -17.32
C ALA A 484 -11.38 29.21 -17.68
N ASN A 485 -11.82 29.11 -18.94
CA ASN A 485 -12.56 27.94 -19.45
C ASN A 485 -11.68 26.70 -19.73
N ARG A 486 -10.36 26.80 -19.52
CA ARG A 486 -9.43 25.68 -19.71
C ARG A 486 -9.18 24.89 -18.42
N GLU A 487 -9.49 25.43 -17.26
CA GLU A 487 -9.27 24.70 -16.01
C GLU A 487 -10.55 23.98 -15.60
N PHE A 488 -10.51 22.65 -15.52
CA PHE A 488 -11.60 21.88 -14.93
C PHE A 488 -11.09 21.00 -13.81
N TRP A 489 -11.88 20.87 -12.75
CA TRP A 489 -11.61 19.92 -11.69
C TRP A 489 -12.07 18.54 -12.16
N GLY A 490 -11.12 17.64 -12.34
CA GLY A 490 -11.36 16.23 -12.62
C GLY A 490 -10.99 15.40 -11.41
N LEU A 491 -11.69 14.29 -11.21
CA LEU A 491 -11.24 13.28 -10.25
C LEU A 491 -10.09 12.51 -10.90
N GLU A 492 -9.00 12.31 -10.17
CA GLU A 492 -7.94 11.46 -10.67
C GLU A 492 -8.45 10.02 -10.87
N ASN A 493 -7.99 9.34 -11.92
CA ASN A 493 -8.42 7.97 -12.25
C ASN A 493 -7.76 6.92 -11.33
N TRP A 494 -7.77 7.15 -10.02
CA TRP A 494 -7.21 6.21 -9.05
C TRP A 494 -8.15 5.04 -8.83
N PRO A 495 -7.63 3.80 -8.85
CA PRO A 495 -8.37 2.64 -8.40
C PRO A 495 -8.89 2.78 -6.95
N THR A 496 -10.19 2.59 -6.76
CA THR A 496 -10.89 2.70 -5.46
C THR A 496 -11.50 1.38 -4.99
N HIS A 497 -11.20 0.29 -5.68
CA HIS A 497 -11.73 -1.04 -5.38
C HIS A 497 -11.02 -1.67 -4.19
N TRP A 498 -11.81 -2.31 -3.32
CA TRP A 498 -11.35 -3.04 -2.14
C TRP A 498 -11.01 -4.49 -2.49
N ASP A 499 -10.02 -4.66 -3.36
CA ASP A 499 -9.51 -5.96 -3.78
C ASP A 499 -7.96 -5.94 -3.94
N LEU A 500 -7.36 -7.12 -4.12
CA LEU A 500 -5.91 -7.27 -4.35
C LEU A 500 -5.52 -7.09 -5.82
N LEU A 501 -6.33 -6.40 -6.61
CA LEU A 501 -5.91 -5.81 -7.88
C LEU A 501 -5.58 -4.33 -7.67
N ASN A 502 -5.89 -3.76 -6.50
CA ASN A 502 -5.52 -2.41 -6.12
C ASN A 502 -4.11 -2.35 -5.55
N GLN A 503 -3.24 -1.52 -6.14
CA GLN A 503 -1.87 -1.28 -5.65
C GLN A 503 -1.76 0.02 -4.84
N ASN A 504 -2.88 0.57 -4.35
CA ASN A 504 -2.92 1.84 -3.62
C ASN A 504 -3.29 1.67 -2.15
N TRP A 505 -2.87 0.58 -1.51
CA TRP A 505 -3.01 0.44 -0.07
C TRP A 505 -2.14 1.47 0.64
N MET A 506 -2.75 2.21 1.55
CA MET A 506 -2.16 3.30 2.33
C MET A 506 -2.40 3.08 3.82
N VAL A 507 -1.66 3.81 4.64
CA VAL A 507 -1.81 3.81 6.10
C VAL A 507 -2.09 5.22 6.61
N GLN A 508 -2.95 5.30 7.63
CA GLN A 508 -3.17 6.52 8.41
C GLN A 508 -3.23 6.18 9.90
N LEU A 509 -2.77 7.12 10.73
CA LEU A 509 -3.03 7.07 12.17
C LEU A 509 -4.51 7.40 12.40
N VAL A 510 -5.17 6.64 13.26
CA VAL A 510 -6.57 6.84 13.65
C VAL A 510 -6.66 6.88 15.18
N PRO A 511 -7.67 7.53 15.75
CA PRO A 511 -7.95 7.42 17.18
C PRO A 511 -8.06 5.95 17.57
N ALA A 512 -7.50 5.56 18.71
CA ALA A 512 -7.48 4.17 19.13
C ALA A 512 -8.83 3.74 19.71
N SER A 513 -9.84 3.64 18.86
CA SER A 513 -11.23 3.36 19.23
C SER A 513 -11.57 1.87 19.27
N ALA A 514 -10.60 0.99 18.97
CA ALA A 514 -10.86 -0.44 18.94
C ALA A 514 -11.26 -0.96 20.34
N GLN A 515 -12.31 -1.79 20.40
CA GLN A 515 -12.85 -2.27 21.68
C GLN A 515 -11.83 -3.13 22.45
N SER A 516 -10.93 -3.77 21.71
CA SER A 516 -9.89 -4.66 22.20
C SER A 516 -8.65 -3.96 22.74
N VAL A 517 -8.49 -2.64 22.58
CA VAL A 517 -7.29 -1.91 23.04
C VAL A 517 -7.05 -2.18 24.52
N ARG A 518 -8.09 -2.21 25.35
CA ARG A 518 -7.94 -2.51 26.79
C ARG A 518 -7.38 -3.90 27.05
N THR A 519 -7.76 -4.89 26.25
CA THR A 519 -7.25 -6.26 26.39
C THR A 519 -5.81 -6.35 25.88
N ILE A 520 -5.50 -5.67 24.77
CA ILE A 520 -4.15 -5.56 24.22
C ILE A 520 -3.18 -4.96 25.24
N LEU A 521 -3.55 -3.84 25.86
CA LEU A 521 -2.71 -3.16 26.86
C LEU A 521 -2.49 -3.98 28.15
N ARG A 522 -3.29 -5.03 28.38
CA ARG A 522 -3.13 -5.99 29.49
C ARG A 522 -2.40 -7.26 29.09
N THR A 523 -2.14 -7.45 27.80
CA THR A 523 -1.47 -8.65 27.30
C THR A 523 0.03 -8.38 27.25
N PRO A 524 0.87 -9.25 27.83
CA PRO A 524 2.31 -9.07 27.81
C PRO A 524 2.86 -9.27 26.39
N PRO A 525 3.87 -8.49 25.99
CA PRO A 525 4.41 -8.50 24.62
C PRO A 525 4.91 -9.87 24.16
N ASP A 526 5.50 -10.69 25.04
CA ASP A 526 6.16 -11.95 24.67
C ASP A 526 5.76 -13.17 25.51
N GLY A 527 4.62 -13.12 26.21
CA GLY A 527 4.18 -14.23 27.10
C GLY A 527 5.07 -14.45 28.35
N GLU A 528 6.31 -13.95 28.39
CA GLU A 528 7.25 -14.04 29.52
C GLU A 528 7.70 -12.65 30.02
N GLY A 529 6.82 -11.97 30.75
CA GLY A 529 7.12 -11.41 32.07
C GLY A 529 8.12 -10.26 32.28
N GLU A 530 8.68 -9.58 31.27
CA GLU A 530 9.65 -8.50 31.57
C GLU A 530 9.02 -7.14 31.96
N PHE A 531 7.76 -6.91 31.57
CA PHE A 531 7.05 -5.66 31.87
C PHE A 531 5.88 -5.88 32.84
N ASN A 532 5.79 -5.02 33.85
CA ASN A 532 4.65 -4.98 34.76
C ASN A 532 3.53 -4.13 34.17
N LEU A 533 2.48 -4.80 33.69
CA LEU A 533 1.37 -4.13 33.01
C LEU A 533 0.42 -3.44 33.99
N PRO A 534 -0.22 -2.32 33.59
CA PRO A 534 -1.21 -1.66 34.42
C PRO A 534 -2.50 -2.47 34.57
N GLU A 535 -3.03 -2.51 35.79
CA GLU A 535 -4.31 -3.15 36.12
C GLU A 535 -5.48 -2.23 35.74
N PHE A 536 -6.01 -2.35 34.53
CA PHE A 536 -7.18 -1.56 34.11
C PHE A 536 -8.54 -2.12 34.59
N TYR A 537 -8.57 -3.09 35.52
CA TYR A 537 -9.82 -3.81 35.88
C TYR A 537 -10.95 -2.89 36.38
N TYR A 538 -10.60 -1.77 37.01
CA TYR A 538 -11.57 -0.84 37.60
C TYR A 538 -11.73 0.45 36.80
N THR A 539 -11.02 0.60 35.68
CA THR A 539 -11.11 1.79 34.84
C THR A 539 -12.43 1.76 34.07
N SER A 540 -13.30 2.73 34.36
CA SER A 540 -14.55 2.90 33.64
C SER A 540 -14.31 3.22 32.16
N GLU A 541 -15.31 3.01 31.32
CA GLU A 541 -15.20 3.32 29.90
C GLU A 541 -14.92 4.79 29.61
N GLN A 542 -15.54 5.68 30.40
CA GLN A 542 -15.30 7.12 30.35
C GLN A 542 -13.86 7.48 30.72
N GLU A 543 -13.29 6.85 31.75
CA GLU A 543 -11.89 7.10 32.14
C GLU A 543 -10.91 6.64 31.05
N PHE A 544 -11.22 5.53 30.37
CA PHE A 544 -10.40 5.07 29.24
C PHE A 544 -10.52 5.99 28.02
N GLU A 545 -11.72 6.50 27.72
CA GLU A 545 -11.90 7.51 26.66
C GLU A 545 -11.13 8.80 26.96
N VAL A 546 -11.09 9.23 28.23
CA VAL A 546 -10.26 10.37 28.65
C VAL A 546 -8.78 10.08 28.44
N LEU A 547 -8.31 8.85 28.66
CA LEU A 547 -6.92 8.47 28.37
C LEU A 547 -6.59 8.46 26.87
N ASN A 548 -7.59 8.20 26.02
CA ASN A 548 -7.44 8.07 24.56
C ASN A 548 -7.54 9.42 23.82
N ASN A 549 -8.27 10.39 24.38
CA ASN A 549 -8.50 11.71 23.78
C ASN A 549 -7.37 12.73 24.08
N HIS A 550 -6.22 12.26 24.58
CA HIS A 550 -5.05 13.07 24.93
C HIS A 550 -3.81 12.55 24.24
#